data_AF-A0A250VE80-F1
#
_entry.id   AF-A0A250VE80-F1
#
_cell.length_a   1.000
_cell.length_b   1.000
_cell.length_c   1.000
_cell.angle_alpha   90.00
_cell.angle_beta   90.00
_cell.angle_gamma   90.00
#
_symmetry.space_group_name_H-M   'P 1'
#
loop_
_entity.id
_entity.type
_entity.pdbx_description
1 polymer ?
#
loop_
_entity_poly.entity_id
_entity_poly.type
_entity_poly.pdbx_seq_one_letter_code
_entity_poly.pdbx_strand_id
1 'polypeptide(L)'
;MEARWRQPALVWQWRRERQEVLRPGVGYPGIVHLVEVARAERALRQLYPYNSHCAVRLSSRTRYPYALRAPSVLPRHDGRFRVFVARGGTLRGETGTAEAAVALVVAHLPAGLRPAVAGTP
;
A
#
# COMPACT_ATOMS: atom_id res chain seq x y z
N MET A 1 -3.21 2.14 15.84
CA MET A 1 -2.98 2.14 14.37
C MET A 1 -1.50 2.18 14.03
N GLU A 2 -0.69 3.09 14.61
CA GLU A 2 0.75 3.23 14.34
C GLU A 2 1.55 1.92 14.40
N ALA A 3 1.35 1.12 15.46
CA ALA A 3 2.05 -0.17 15.62
C ALA A 3 1.79 -1.16 14.46
N ARG A 4 0.61 -1.11 13.84
CA ARG A 4 0.26 -1.98 12.71
C ARG A 4 0.84 -1.50 11.38
N TRP A 5 1.35 -0.28 11.28
CA TRP A 5 2.08 0.20 10.10
C TRP A 5 3.58 -0.12 10.16
N ARG A 6 4.15 -0.25 11.36
CA ARG A 6 5.54 -0.71 11.56
C ARG A 6 5.75 -2.15 11.08
N GLN A 7 4.78 -3.03 11.33
CA GLN A 7 4.87 -4.44 10.91
C GLN A 7 4.98 -4.62 9.39
N PRO A 8 4.16 -3.99 8.54
CA PRO A 8 4.31 -4.01 7.09
C PRO A 8 5.68 -3.54 6.60
N ALA A 9 6.21 -2.42 7.13
CA ALA A 9 7.51 -1.91 6.72
C ALA A 9 8.63 -2.93 6.99
N LEU A 10 8.69 -3.49 8.20
CA LEU A 10 9.67 -4.51 8.58
C LEU A 10 9.51 -5.80 7.77
N VAL A 11 8.28 -6.26 7.54
CA VAL A 11 8.00 -7.43 6.69
C VAL A 11 8.48 -7.19 5.26
N TRP A 12 8.29 -5.99 4.72
CA TRP A 12 8.75 -5.64 3.37
C TRP A 12 10.25 -5.49 3.27
N GLN A 13 10.90 -4.92 4.29
CA GLN A 13 12.34 -4.86 4.38
C GLN A 13 12.94 -6.27 4.38
N TRP A 14 12.47 -7.15 5.26
CA TRP A 14 12.93 -8.54 5.31
C TRP A 14 12.66 -9.30 4.01
N ARG A 15 11.49 -9.11 3.38
CA ARG A 15 11.17 -9.73 2.08
C ARG A 15 12.10 -9.23 0.97
N ARG A 16 12.42 -7.93 0.95
CA ARG A 16 13.37 -7.34 -0.01
C ARG A 16 14.76 -7.94 0.19
N GLU A 17 15.27 -7.93 1.41
CA GLU A 17 16.60 -8.48 1.75
C GLU A 17 16.68 -9.97 1.37
N ARG A 18 15.67 -10.77 1.74
CA ARG A 18 15.60 -12.19 1.38
C ARG A 18 15.48 -12.41 -0.13
N GLN A 19 14.75 -11.56 -0.85
CA GLN A 19 14.69 -11.64 -2.32
C GLN A 19 16.02 -11.28 -2.96
N GLU A 20 16.72 -10.25 -2.48
CA GLU A 20 18.02 -9.86 -3.01
C GLU A 20 19.05 -10.99 -2.86
N VAL A 21 19.02 -11.70 -1.73
CA VAL A 21 19.87 -12.88 -1.50
C VAL A 21 19.48 -14.06 -2.40
N LEU A 22 18.19 -14.38 -2.51
CA LEU A 22 17.74 -15.58 -3.23
C LEU A 22 17.65 -15.39 -4.75
N ARG A 23 17.34 -14.16 -5.20
CA ARG A 23 17.04 -13.80 -6.59
C ARG A 23 17.39 -12.31 -6.83
N PRO A 24 18.69 -11.97 -6.90
CA PRO A 24 19.14 -10.60 -7.10
C PRO A 24 18.46 -9.95 -8.31
N GLY A 25 18.03 -8.69 -8.18
CA GLY A 25 17.40 -7.94 -9.27
C GLY A 25 15.96 -8.34 -9.64
N VAL A 26 15.39 -9.39 -9.02
CA VAL A 26 13.98 -9.82 -9.24
C VAL A 26 13.01 -9.14 -8.26
N GLY A 27 13.52 -8.32 -7.34
CA GLY A 27 12.73 -7.59 -6.35
C GLY A 27 11.92 -6.42 -6.92
N TYR A 28 11.13 -5.81 -6.05
CA TYR A 28 10.45 -4.54 -6.31
C TYR A 28 11.16 -3.43 -5.51
N PRO A 29 12.16 -2.74 -6.10
CA PRO A 29 13.06 -1.88 -5.32
C PRO A 29 12.34 -0.75 -4.58
N GLY A 30 11.21 -0.27 -5.12
CA GLY A 30 10.44 0.83 -4.55
C GLY A 30 9.47 0.46 -3.41
N ILE A 31 9.28 -0.82 -3.07
CA ILE A 31 8.17 -1.23 -2.17
C ILE A 31 8.35 -0.75 -0.73
N VAL A 32 9.59 -0.75 -0.21
CA VAL A 32 9.89 -0.29 1.15
C VAL A 32 9.65 1.21 1.25
N HIS A 33 10.19 1.98 0.30
CA HIS A 33 10.00 3.43 0.23
C HIS A 33 8.52 3.80 0.11
N LEU A 34 7.78 3.09 -0.75
CA LEU A 34 6.33 3.26 -0.88
C LEU A 34 5.57 3.06 0.43
N VAL A 35 5.93 2.06 1.22
CA VAL A 35 5.29 1.79 2.51
C VAL A 35 5.59 2.91 3.51
N GLU A 36 6.82 3.42 3.54
CA GLU A 36 7.18 4.54 4.43
C GLU A 36 6.45 5.84 4.04
N VAL A 37 6.39 6.18 2.75
CA VAL A 37 5.64 7.35 2.26
C VAL A 37 4.15 7.20 2.58
N ALA A 38 3.56 6.02 2.34
CA ALA A 38 2.16 5.77 2.66
C ALA A 38 1.88 5.84 4.18
N ARG A 39 2.84 5.43 5.03
CA ARG A 39 2.76 5.54 6.48
C ARG A 39 2.84 6.99 6.96
N ALA A 40 3.65 7.82 6.30
CA ALA A 40 3.80 9.24 6.62
C ALA A 40 2.49 10.00 6.37
N GLU A 41 1.71 9.62 5.35
CA GLU A 41 0.49 10.33 4.99
C GLU A 41 -0.67 10.13 5.96
N ARG A 42 -1.08 11.23 6.58
CA ARG A 42 -2.11 11.26 7.63
C ARG A 42 -3.45 10.68 7.20
N ALA A 43 -3.85 10.88 5.94
CA ALA A 43 -5.10 10.34 5.40
C ALA A 43 -5.05 8.81 5.27
N LEU A 44 -3.89 8.26 4.88
CA LEU A 44 -3.70 6.82 4.68
C LEU A 44 -3.41 6.10 6.00
N ARG A 45 -2.66 6.73 6.92
CA ARG A 45 -2.33 6.17 8.25
C ARG A 45 -3.55 5.84 9.11
N GLN A 46 -4.69 6.45 8.81
CA GLN A 46 -5.98 6.16 9.45
C GLN A 46 -6.61 4.85 8.99
N LEU A 47 -6.14 4.28 7.87
CA LEU A 47 -6.63 3.03 7.32
C LEU A 47 -5.77 1.85 7.78
N TYR A 48 -6.35 0.66 7.65
CA TYR A 48 -5.67 -0.58 7.96
C TYR A 48 -4.81 -1.04 6.77
N PRO A 49 -3.47 -1.12 6.90
CA PRO A 49 -2.62 -1.67 5.86
C PRO A 49 -2.86 -3.18 5.75
N TYR A 50 -3.22 -3.62 4.55
CA TYR A 50 -3.38 -5.03 4.21
C TYR A 50 -2.42 -5.35 3.06
N ASN A 51 -1.45 -6.21 3.31
CA ASN A 51 -0.46 -6.63 2.34
C ASN A 51 -0.93 -7.92 1.63
N SER A 52 -1.11 -7.84 0.32
CA SER A 52 -1.44 -9.00 -0.51
C SER A 52 -0.87 -8.77 -1.92
N HIS A 53 -0.31 -9.81 -2.54
CA HIS A 53 0.24 -9.77 -3.92
C HIS A 53 1.23 -8.63 -4.19
N CYS A 54 2.15 -8.35 -3.26
CA CYS A 54 3.15 -7.28 -3.40
C CYS A 54 2.59 -5.88 -3.67
N ALA A 55 1.34 -5.63 -3.30
CA ALA A 55 0.72 -4.32 -3.40
C ALA A 55 0.48 -3.72 -2.00
N VAL A 56 0.57 -2.40 -1.92
CA VAL A 56 0.05 -1.64 -0.77
C VAL A 56 -1.45 -1.46 -0.98
N ARG A 57 -2.24 -2.11 -0.13
CA ARG A 57 -3.70 -1.99 -0.09
C ARG A 57 -4.15 -1.50 1.26
N LEU A 58 -5.22 -0.72 1.28
CA LEU A 58 -5.74 -0.10 2.49
C LEU A 58 -7.22 -0.45 2.68
N SER A 59 -7.53 -0.91 3.87
CA SER A 59 -8.87 -1.33 4.29
C SER A 59 -9.43 -0.36 5.32
N SER A 60 -10.73 -0.06 5.22
CA SER A 60 -11.46 0.66 6.28
C SER A 60 -11.88 -0.26 7.45
N ARG A 61 -11.53 -1.56 7.39
CA ARG A 61 -11.76 -2.55 8.45
C ARG A 61 -10.45 -3.22 8.85
N THR A 62 -10.26 -3.39 10.15
CA THR A 62 -9.04 -4.02 10.73
C THR A 62 -9.12 -5.55 10.84
N ARG A 63 -10.27 -6.14 10.48
CA ARG A 63 -10.55 -7.59 10.44
C ARG A 63 -11.28 -7.96 9.14
N TYR A 64 -11.26 -9.24 8.81
CA TYR A 64 -12.06 -9.81 7.71
C TYR A 64 -13.57 -9.65 8.02
N PRO A 65 -14.43 -9.40 7.01
CA PRO A 65 -14.09 -9.14 5.61
C PRO A 65 -13.51 -7.73 5.41
N TYR A 66 -12.36 -7.66 4.73
CA TYR A 66 -11.67 -6.40 4.45
C TYR A 66 -12.48 -5.50 3.52
N ALA A 67 -12.47 -4.19 3.77
CA ALA A 67 -13.20 -3.21 2.99
C ALA A 67 -12.22 -2.28 2.28
N LEU A 68 -11.78 -2.69 1.08
CA LEU A 68 -10.89 -1.92 0.21
C LEU A 68 -11.66 -0.74 -0.38
N ARG A 69 -11.52 0.43 0.25
CA ARG A 69 -12.15 1.68 -0.20
C ARG A 69 -11.15 2.66 -0.82
N ALA A 70 -9.86 2.45 -0.60
CA ALA A 70 -8.80 3.27 -1.18
C ALA A 70 -8.18 2.58 -2.41
N PRO A 71 -7.67 3.36 -3.38
CA PRO A 71 -6.81 2.85 -4.45
C PRO A 71 -5.65 2.00 -3.90
N SER A 72 -5.20 1.05 -4.69
CA SER A 72 -4.03 0.23 -4.37
C SER A 72 -2.83 0.60 -5.23
N VAL A 73 -1.62 0.44 -4.67
CA VAL A 73 -0.38 0.72 -5.39
C VAL A 73 0.42 -0.56 -5.55
N LEU A 74 0.77 -0.88 -6.79
CA LEU A 74 1.61 -2.01 -7.17
C LEU A 74 2.97 -1.48 -7.66
N PRO A 75 4.08 -1.77 -6.97
CA PRO A 75 5.41 -1.47 -7.47
C PRO A 75 5.80 -2.41 -8.61
N ARG A 76 6.71 -1.94 -9.46
CA ARG A 76 7.23 -2.62 -10.64
C ARG A 76 8.72 -2.89 -10.50
N HIS A 77 9.23 -3.83 -11.29
CA HIS A 77 10.66 -4.16 -11.33
C HIS A 77 11.52 -3.01 -11.85
N ASP A 78 10.96 -2.16 -12.72
CA ASP A 78 11.60 -0.96 -13.27
C ASP A 78 11.60 0.24 -12.29
N GLY A 79 11.14 0.03 -11.05
CA GLY A 79 11.05 1.06 -10.02
C GLY A 79 9.81 1.95 -10.10
N ARG A 80 8.95 1.79 -11.11
CA ARG A 80 7.70 2.55 -11.24
C ARG A 80 6.59 1.99 -10.36
N PHE A 81 5.50 2.73 -10.27
CA PHE A 81 4.32 2.39 -9.46
C PHE A 81 3.05 2.52 -10.27
N ARG A 82 2.23 1.48 -10.26
CA ARG A 82 0.89 1.48 -10.84
C ARG A 82 -0.15 1.65 -9.75
N VAL A 83 -1.04 2.62 -9.93
CA VAL A 83 -2.16 2.88 -9.04
C VAL A 83 -3.42 2.31 -9.67
N PHE A 84 -4.12 1.47 -8.92
CA PHE A 84 -5.36 0.83 -9.34
C PHE A 84 -6.52 1.31 -8.50
N VAL A 85 -7.71 1.37 -9.10
CA VAL A 85 -8.96 1.62 -8.37
C VAL A 85 -9.15 0.59 -7.23
N ALA A 86 -9.88 0.98 -6.19
CA ALA A 86 -10.07 0.17 -4.98
C ALA A 86 -10.73 -1.20 -5.25
N ARG A 87 -11.58 -1.29 -6.28
CA ARG A 87 -12.24 -2.53 -6.75
C ARG A 87 -12.25 -2.56 -8.27
N GLY A 88 -11.95 -3.73 -8.85
CA GLY A 88 -12.04 -3.97 -10.30
C GLY A 88 -10.71 -4.00 -11.06
N GLY A 89 -9.57 -3.72 -10.40
CA GLY A 89 -8.26 -3.88 -11.03
C GLY A 89 -7.98 -2.92 -12.20
N THR A 90 -8.83 -1.91 -12.42
CA THR A 90 -8.63 -0.89 -13.45
C THR A 90 -7.45 0.00 -13.09
N LEU A 91 -6.52 0.17 -14.03
CA LEU A 91 -5.40 1.08 -13.89
C LEU A 91 -5.92 2.51 -13.85
N ARG A 92 -5.59 3.24 -12.78
CA ARG A 92 -5.89 4.67 -12.63
C ARG A 92 -4.74 5.54 -13.12
N GLY A 93 -3.50 5.07 -12.96
CA GLY A 93 -2.32 5.77 -13.46
C GLY A 93 -1.04 5.04 -13.13
N GLU A 94 0.05 5.48 -13.77
CA GLU A 94 1.41 5.02 -13.50
C GLU A 94 2.27 6.23 -13.12
N THR A 95 3.19 6.05 -12.19
CA THR A 95 4.06 7.11 -11.67
C THR A 95 5.49 6.60 -11.50
N GLY A 96 6.46 7.50 -11.60
CA GLY A 96 7.89 7.18 -11.43
C GLY A 96 8.37 7.19 -9.99
N THR A 97 7.59 7.72 -9.04
CA THR A 97 8.01 7.90 -7.63
C THR A 97 6.92 7.45 -6.67
N ALA A 98 7.33 7.06 -5.45
CA ALA A 98 6.40 6.61 -4.42
C ALA A 98 5.48 7.75 -3.94
N GLU A 99 6.02 8.95 -3.86
CA GLU A 99 5.35 10.19 -3.47
C GLU A 99 4.23 10.53 -4.45
N ALA A 100 4.52 10.47 -5.75
CA ALA A 100 3.51 10.70 -6.78
C ALA A 100 2.42 9.62 -6.75
N ALA A 101 2.79 8.36 -6.53
CA ALA A 101 1.83 7.26 -6.38
C ALA A 101 0.90 7.49 -5.19
N VAL A 102 1.45 7.85 -4.03
CA VAL A 102 0.70 8.13 -2.80
C VAL A 102 -0.20 9.36 -2.96
N ALA A 103 0.31 10.44 -3.56
CA ALA A 103 -0.50 11.62 -3.88
C ALA A 103 -1.68 11.25 -4.78
N LEU A 104 -1.47 10.39 -5.78
CA LEU A 104 -2.52 9.90 -6.67
C LEU A 104 -3.57 9.05 -5.91
N VAL A 105 -3.15 8.26 -4.91
CA VAL A 105 -4.08 7.55 -4.02
C VAL A 105 -4.92 8.54 -3.21
N VAL A 106 -4.26 9.52 -2.57
CA VAL A 106 -4.92 10.52 -1.70
C VAL A 106 -5.94 11.34 -2.46
N ALA A 107 -5.60 11.80 -3.67
CA ALA A 107 -6.49 12.57 -4.54
C ALA A 107 -7.77 11.80 -4.94
N HIS A 108 -7.75 10.47 -4.83
CA HIS A 108 -8.86 9.59 -5.21
C HIS A 108 -9.44 8.81 -4.02
N LEU A 109 -9.18 9.26 -2.80
CA LEU A 109 -9.86 8.74 -1.64
C LEU A 109 -11.35 9.13 -1.68
N PRO A 110 -12.26 8.24 -1.28
CA PRO A 110 -13.66 8.62 -1.09
C PRO A 110 -13.80 9.76 -0.08
N ALA A 111 -14.65 10.73 -0.37
CA ALA A 111 -14.99 11.77 0.59
C ALA A 111 -15.56 11.16 1.89
N GLY A 112 -15.23 11.75 3.03
CA GLY A 112 -15.73 11.31 4.33
C GLY A 112 -15.14 9.98 4.84
N LEU A 113 -13.98 9.56 4.31
CA LEU A 113 -13.29 8.37 4.79
C LEU A 113 -12.93 8.50 6.27
N ARG A 114 -13.48 7.60 7.08
CA ARG A 114 -13.24 7.55 8.53
C ARG A 114 -12.07 6.61 8.86
N PRO A 115 -11.44 6.78 10.04
CA PRO A 115 -10.49 5.82 10.55
C PRO A 115 -11.01 4.39 10.50
N ALA A 116 -10.13 3.44 10.18
CA ALA A 116 -10.54 2.05 10.04
C ALA A 116 -11.04 1.49 11.38
N VAL A 117 -12.20 0.83 11.33
CA VAL A 117 -12.88 0.28 12.50
C VAL A 117 -12.65 -1.23 12.61
N ALA A 118 -12.90 -1.81 13.78
CA ALA A 118 -13.05 -3.26 13.87
C ALA A 118 -14.22 -3.68 12.97
N GLY A 119 -14.01 -4.65 12.08
CA GLY A 119 -15.13 -5.25 11.36
C GLY A 119 -16.05 -5.95 12.36
N THR A 120 -17.36 -5.82 12.18
CA THR A 120 -18.35 -6.66 12.86
C THR A 120 -18.27 -8.07 12.25
N PRO A 121 -18.31 -9.15 13.05
CA PRO A 121 -18.33 -10.52 12.56
C PRO A 121 -19.44 -10.79 11.55
#